data_AF-A0A126NYF5-F1
#
_entry.id   AF-A0A126NYF5-F1
#
_cell.length_a   1.000
_cell.length_b   1.000
_cell.length_c   1.000
_cell.angle_alpha   90.00
_cell.angle_beta   90.00
_cell.angle_gamma   90.00
#
_symmetry.space_group_name_H-M   'P 1'
#
loop_
_entity.id
_entity.type
_entity.pdbx_description
1 polymer ?
#
loop_
_entity_poly.entity_id
_entity_poly.type
_entity_poly.pdbx_seq_one_letter_code
_entity_poly.pdbx_strand_id
1 'polypeptide(L)'
;MLRPFLLIPLCALAACAIPTSKSNVVVLTDSKIVVEDCKKLGDIDGSSTVGQVLLLDKARDAALARLKIRGAELGGTHVLTPVADIKWKGPGTEGQVYLCSPSRAPKQT
;
A
#
# COMPACT_ATOMS: atom_id res chain seq x y z
N MET A 1 14.94 25.92 31.19
CA MET A 1 13.94 24.82 31.25
C MET A 1 13.04 24.87 30.00
N LEU A 2 13.54 24.49 28.82
CA LEU A 2 12.80 24.56 27.54
C LEU A 2 13.04 23.30 26.70
N ARG A 3 13.01 22.12 27.34
CA ARG A 3 13.34 20.83 26.71
C ARG A 3 12.14 19.90 26.43
N PRO A 4 11.01 19.93 27.18
CA PRO A 4 9.92 18.99 26.91
C PRO A 4 9.00 19.42 25.75
N PHE A 5 9.01 20.70 25.35
CA PHE A 5 8.11 21.21 24.30
C PHE A 5 8.48 20.81 22.86
N LEU A 6 9.71 20.31 22.65
CA LEU A 6 10.21 19.89 21.33
C LEU A 6 9.86 18.43 20.96
N LEU A 7 9.32 17.66 21.91
CA LEU A 7 8.92 16.25 21.69
C LEU A 7 7.50 16.09 21.13
N ILE A 8 6.65 17.10 21.32
CA ILE A 8 5.25 17.10 20.87
C ILE A 8 5.11 17.11 19.34
N PRO A 9 5.84 17.95 18.57
CA PRO A 9 5.68 17.96 17.11
C PRO A 9 6.23 16.69 16.45
N LEU A 10 7.17 15.98 17.08
CA LEU A 10 7.77 14.77 16.51
C LEU A 10 6.79 13.58 16.50
N CYS A 11 5.89 13.49 17.48
CA CYS A 11 4.85 12.45 17.50
C CYS A 11 3.75 12.71 16.46
N ALA A 12 3.47 13.98 16.15
CA ALA A 12 2.45 14.33 15.16
C ALA A 12 2.85 13.92 13.73
N LEU A 13 4.15 13.87 13.41
CA LEU A 13 4.63 13.45 12.08
C LEU A 13 4.56 11.93 11.86
N ALA A 14 4.48 11.12 12.92
CA ALA A 14 4.39 9.66 12.81
C ALA A 14 3.00 9.16 12.33
N ALA A 15 1.97 10.03 12.36
CA ALA A 15 0.62 9.67 11.94
C ALA A 15 0.39 9.84 10.42
N CYS A 16 1.32 10.47 9.70
CA CYS A 16 1.24 10.58 8.25
C CYS A 16 1.78 9.29 7.61
N ALA A 17 0.94 8.61 6.83
CA ALA A 17 1.36 7.53 5.95
C ALA A 17 2.27 8.10 4.85
N ILE A 18 3.55 8.25 5.16
CA ILE A 18 4.56 8.81 4.26
C ILE A 18 5.13 7.66 3.42
N PRO A 19 5.22 7.79 2.08
CA PRO A 19 5.88 6.79 1.26
C PRO A 19 7.35 6.66 1.69
N THR A 20 7.73 5.46 2.11
CA THR A 20 9.11 5.09 2.45
C THR A 20 9.74 4.26 1.32
N SER A 21 11.06 4.12 1.32
CA SER A 21 11.76 3.20 0.40
C SER A 21 11.15 1.79 0.42
N LYS A 22 10.76 1.29 1.60
CA LYS A 22 10.09 -0.01 1.76
C LYS A 22 8.75 -0.08 1.02
N SER A 23 7.95 0.99 1.06
CA SER A 23 6.68 1.05 0.30
C SER A 23 6.87 1.20 -1.21
N ASN A 24 7.99 1.73 -1.68
CA ASN A 24 8.26 1.88 -3.11
C ASN A 24 8.59 0.53 -3.79
N VAL A 25 9.14 -0.42 -3.03
CA VAL A 25 9.45 -1.78 -3.49
C VAL A 25 8.19 -2.65 -3.61
N VAL A 26 7.08 -2.26 -2.96
CA VAL A 26 5.84 -3.03 -2.99
C VAL A 26 5.18 -2.93 -4.37
N VAL A 27 5.04 -4.09 -5.03
CA VAL A 27 4.36 -4.23 -6.31
C VAL A 27 2.86 -4.45 -6.08
N LEU A 28 2.01 -3.71 -6.76
CA LEU A 28 0.56 -3.99 -6.78
C LEU A 28 0.20 -4.64 -8.09
N THR A 29 -0.66 -5.64 -8.02
CA THR A 29 -1.13 -6.38 -9.19
C THR A 29 -2.56 -6.82 -8.99
N ASP A 30 -3.31 -6.97 -10.08
CA ASP A 30 -4.62 -7.61 -10.13
C ASP A 30 -4.52 -9.09 -10.57
N SER A 31 -3.32 -9.52 -11.00
CA SER A 31 -3.07 -10.86 -11.52
C SER A 31 -2.66 -11.82 -10.40
N LYS A 32 -3.49 -12.85 -10.18
CA LYS A 32 -3.21 -13.91 -9.21
C LYS A 32 -1.93 -14.68 -9.53
N ILE A 33 -1.61 -14.85 -10.82
CA ILE A 33 -0.43 -15.61 -11.29
C ILE A 33 0.88 -15.04 -10.70
N VAL A 34 0.93 -13.72 -10.47
CA VAL A 34 2.13 -13.05 -9.92
C VAL A 34 2.38 -13.45 -8.45
N VAL A 35 1.35 -13.87 -7.72
CA VAL A 35 1.42 -14.18 -6.28
C VAL A 35 1.17 -15.65 -5.94
N GLU A 36 0.97 -16.53 -6.93
CA GLU A 36 0.62 -17.95 -6.73
C GLU A 36 1.60 -18.70 -5.82
N ASP A 37 2.90 -18.47 -5.99
CA ASP A 37 3.95 -19.12 -5.19
C ASP A 37 4.39 -18.31 -3.96
N CYS A 38 3.67 -17.22 -3.64
CA CYS A 38 4.05 -16.32 -2.56
C CYS A 38 3.31 -16.64 -1.26
N LYS A 39 3.93 -16.30 -0.13
CA LYS A 39 3.30 -16.48 1.19
C LYS A 39 2.35 -15.33 1.48
N LYS A 40 1.05 -15.61 1.66
CA LYS A 40 0.09 -14.62 2.15
C LYS A 40 0.47 -14.18 3.58
N LEU A 41 0.52 -12.88 3.81
CA LEU A 41 0.81 -12.26 5.10
C LEU A 41 -0.45 -11.72 5.78
N GLY A 42 -1.43 -11.27 5.01
CA GLY A 42 -2.68 -10.72 5.55
C GLY A 42 -3.49 -9.95 4.52
N ASP A 43 -4.57 -9.33 4.99
CA ASP A 43 -5.48 -8.50 4.20
C ASP A 43 -5.37 -7.04 4.68
N ILE A 44 -5.48 -6.09 3.76
CA ILE A 44 -5.34 -4.65 4.00
C ILE A 44 -6.41 -3.88 3.21
N ASP A 45 -6.64 -2.62 3.59
CA ASP A 45 -7.54 -1.71 2.89
C ASP A 45 -6.83 -0.39 2.57
N GLY A 46 -6.97 0.06 1.32
CA GLY A 46 -6.52 1.34 0.81
C GLY A 46 -7.54 2.48 0.93
N SER A 47 -8.65 2.26 1.64
CA SER A 47 -9.70 3.26 1.82
C SER A 47 -9.21 4.51 2.57
N SER A 48 -9.91 5.61 2.33
CA SER A 48 -9.70 6.90 2.99
C SER A 48 -10.85 7.15 3.94
N THR A 49 -10.56 7.39 5.22
CA THR A 49 -11.56 7.89 6.18
C THR A 49 -11.87 9.38 5.98
N VAL A 50 -11.09 10.08 5.17
CA VAL A 50 -11.31 11.49 4.85
C VAL A 50 -12.33 11.57 3.71
N GLY A 51 -13.49 12.17 3.98
CA GLY A 51 -14.64 12.31 3.07
C GLY A 51 -14.41 13.27 1.89
N GLN A 52 -13.30 13.11 1.17
CA GLN A 52 -13.02 13.87 -0.03
C GLN A 52 -13.65 13.18 -1.24
N VAL A 53 -14.49 13.92 -1.97
CA VAL A 53 -14.94 13.54 -3.30
C VAL A 53 -13.75 13.73 -4.24
N LEU A 54 -13.00 12.65 -4.46
CA LEU A 54 -11.89 12.64 -5.42
C LEU A 54 -12.41 12.25 -6.80
N LEU A 55 -11.81 12.82 -7.84
CA LEU A 55 -11.93 12.27 -9.20
C LEU A 55 -11.41 10.83 -9.20
N LEU A 56 -12.01 9.96 -10.01
CA LEU A 56 -11.72 8.51 -10.01
C LEU A 56 -10.22 8.21 -10.12
N ASP A 57 -9.50 8.92 -10.99
CA ASP A 57 -8.05 8.73 -11.16
C ASP A 57 -7.27 9.10 -9.89
N LYS A 58 -7.66 10.19 -9.22
CA LYS A 58 -7.04 10.61 -7.95
C LYS A 58 -7.40 9.67 -6.81
N ALA A 59 -8.62 9.13 -6.81
CA ALA A 59 -9.03 8.10 -5.87
C ALA A 59 -8.17 6.84 -6.04
N ARG A 60 -7.92 6.43 -7.30
CA ARG A 60 -7.08 5.27 -7.63
C ARG A 60 -5.66 5.47 -7.16
N ASP A 61 -5.02 6.57 -7.56
CA ASP A 61 -3.63 6.86 -7.19
C ASP A 61 -3.45 6.92 -5.67
N ALA A 62 -4.42 7.52 -4.95
CA ALA A 62 -4.39 7.59 -3.50
C ALA A 62 -4.59 6.21 -2.84
N ALA A 63 -5.48 5.38 -3.36
CA ALA A 63 -5.68 4.02 -2.88
C ALA A 63 -4.43 3.15 -3.12
N LEU A 64 -3.81 3.23 -4.31
CA LEU A 64 -2.56 2.54 -4.63
C LEU A 64 -1.43 2.95 -3.66
N ALA A 65 -1.30 4.25 -3.38
CA ALA A 65 -0.30 4.75 -2.45
C ALA A 65 -0.50 4.19 -1.03
N ARG A 66 -1.73 4.17 -0.52
CA ARG A 66 -2.05 3.62 0.80
C ARG A 66 -1.78 2.12 0.86
N LEU A 67 -2.19 1.37 -0.17
CA LEU A 67 -1.95 -0.07 -0.26
C LEU A 67 -0.45 -0.41 -0.26
N LYS A 68 0.39 0.38 -0.95
CA LYS A 68 1.86 0.23 -0.88
C LYS A 68 2.40 0.41 0.53
N ILE A 69 1.91 1.42 1.24
CA ILE A 69 2.36 1.72 2.60
C ILE A 69 1.96 0.59 3.54
N ARG A 70 0.68 0.19 3.53
CA ARG A 70 0.18 -0.92 4.37
C ARG A 70 0.84 -2.26 4.03
N GLY A 71 1.07 -2.53 2.75
CA GLY A 71 1.80 -3.71 2.29
C GLY A 71 3.21 -3.77 2.86
N ALA A 72 3.92 -2.63 2.86
CA ALA A 72 5.26 -2.54 3.44
C ALA A 72 5.27 -2.60 4.97
N GLU A 73 4.27 -2.04 5.65
CA GLU A 73 4.10 -2.14 7.11
C GLU A 73 3.96 -3.60 7.56
N LEU A 74 3.29 -4.44 6.77
CA LEU A 74 3.19 -5.89 7.00
C LEU A 74 4.44 -6.67 6.56
N GLY A 75 5.45 -6.01 6.00
CA GLY A 75 6.66 -6.67 5.49
C GLY A 75 6.45 -7.40 4.16
N GLY A 76 5.38 -7.08 3.43
CA GLY A 76 5.08 -7.64 2.12
C GLY A 76 5.95 -7.04 1.00
N THR A 77 5.94 -7.75 -0.13
CA THR A 77 6.59 -7.34 -1.38
C THR A 77 5.58 -7.15 -2.50
N HIS A 78 4.44 -7.84 -2.42
CA HIS A 78 3.38 -7.79 -3.41
C HIS A 78 2.03 -7.58 -2.73
N VAL A 79 1.12 -6.86 -3.38
CA VAL A 79 -0.27 -6.69 -2.97
C VAL A 79 -1.17 -7.04 -4.14
N LEU A 80 -1.99 -8.07 -3.97
CA LEU A 80 -3.04 -8.42 -4.92
C LEU A 80 -4.27 -7.54 -4.64
N THR A 81 -4.66 -6.69 -5.59
CA THR A 81 -5.77 -5.75 -5.42
C THR A 81 -6.47 -5.43 -6.75
N PRO A 82 -7.81 -5.26 -6.76
CA PRO A 82 -8.53 -4.81 -7.95
C PRO A 82 -8.22 -3.35 -8.34
N VAL A 83 -7.63 -2.55 -7.44
CA VAL A 83 -7.25 -1.15 -7.73
C VAL A 83 -6.12 -1.08 -8.76
N ALA A 84 -5.32 -2.14 -8.89
CA ALA A 84 -4.24 -2.24 -9.88
C ALA A 84 -4.76 -2.47 -11.32
N ASP A 85 -6.02 -2.86 -11.49
CA ASP A 85 -6.65 -2.96 -12.81
C ASP A 85 -6.85 -1.54 -13.38
N ILE A 86 -6.39 -1.32 -14.61
CA ILE A 86 -6.59 -0.07 -15.35
C ILE A 86 -8.08 0.25 -15.54
N LYS A 87 -8.97 -0.75 -15.47
CA LYS A 87 -10.43 -0.63 -15.61
C LYS A 87 -11.15 -0.45 -14.28
N TRP A 88 -10.43 -0.25 -13.17
CA TRP A 88 -11.02 -0.07 -11.85
C TRP A 88 -12.02 1.11 -11.80
N LYS A 89 -13.19 0.88 -11.19
CA LYS A 89 -14.32 1.83 -11.15
C LYS A 89 -14.66 2.40 -9.78
N GLY A 90 -13.82 2.16 -8.76
CA GLY A 90 -13.95 2.81 -7.45
C GLY A 90 -14.57 2.05 -6.27
N PRO A 91 -15.27 0.89 -6.37
CA PRO A 91 -15.94 0.36 -5.19
C PRO A 91 -15.05 -0.51 -4.28
N GLY A 92 -13.92 -1.04 -4.75
CA GLY A 92 -13.07 -1.95 -3.96
C GLY A 92 -11.64 -1.45 -3.82
N THR A 93 -11.22 -1.11 -2.59
CA THR A 93 -9.85 -0.69 -2.25
C THR A 93 -9.07 -1.71 -1.43
N GLU A 94 -9.64 -2.90 -1.25
CA GLU A 94 -9.04 -4.00 -0.50
C GLU A 94 -7.83 -4.58 -1.24
N GLY A 95 -6.90 -5.15 -0.48
CA GLY A 95 -5.74 -5.84 -1.02
C GLY A 95 -5.28 -6.98 -0.13
N GLN A 96 -4.68 -7.99 -0.74
CA GLN A 96 -4.09 -9.13 -0.03
C GLN A 96 -2.57 -9.03 -0.15
N VAL A 97 -1.87 -9.04 0.99
CA VAL A 97 -0.42 -8.84 1.05
C VAL A 97 0.31 -10.17 0.97
N TYR A 98 1.34 -10.21 0.14
CA TYR A 98 2.18 -11.39 -0.08
C TYR A 98 3.67 -11.07 0.09
N LEU A 99 4.38 -12.02 0.67
CA LEU A 99 5.84 -12.08 0.69
C LEU A 99 6.30 -13.04 -0.41
N CYS A 100 6.93 -12.49 -1.44
CA CYS A 100 7.56 -13.23 -2.51
C CYS A 100 9.07 -13.19 -2.29
N SER A 101 9.75 -14.34 -2.36
CA SER A 101 11.21 -14.36 -2.29
C SER A 101 11.82 -13.77 -3.58
N PRO A 102 12.89 -12.96 -3.51
CA PRO A 102 13.53 -12.38 -4.70
C PRO A 102 14.15 -13.42 -5.65
N SER A 103 14.31 -14.68 -5.21
CA SER A 103 14.70 -15.81 -6.06
C SER A 103 13.53 -16.37 -6.89
N ARG A 104 12.31 -15.86 -6.73
CA ARG A 104 11.08 -16.40 -7.35
C ARG A 104 10.05 -15.32 -7.73
N ALA A 105 10.45 -14.05 -7.82
CA ALA A 105 9.59 -13.01 -8.39
C ALA A 105 9.63 -13.12 -9.93
N PRO A 106 8.49 -13.11 -10.64
CA PRO A 106 8.51 -13.11 -12.10
C PRO A 106 9.23 -11.86 -12.61
N LYS A 107 10.19 -12.08 -13.51
CA LYS A 107 10.89 -11.00 -14.21
C LYS A 107 9.83 -10.16 -14.95
N GLN A 108 9.66 -8.91 -14.55
CA GLN A 108 8.94 -7.93 -15.36
C GLN A 108 9.69 -7.85 -16.70
N THR A 109 9.02 -8.31 -17.76
CA THR A 109 9.52 -8.29 -19.15
C THR A 109 8.87 -7.13 -19.88
#